data_AF-A0A963NAC1-F1
#
_entry.id   AF-A0A963NAC1-F1
#
_cell.length_a   1.000
_cell.length_b   1.000
_cell.length_c   1.000
_cell.angle_alpha   90.00
_cell.angle_beta   90.00
_cell.angle_gamma   90.00
#
_symmetry.space_group_name_H-M   'P 1'
#
loop_
_entity.id
_entity.type
_entity.pdbx_description
1 polymer ?
#
loop_
_entity_poly.entity_id
_entity_poly.type
_entity_poly.pdbx_seq_one_letter_code
_entity_poly.pdbx_strand_id
1 'polypeptide(L)'
;MKRALFAAVAAILILGAGVGVFHNRSFHGPGDAHAQNAPDVVATAASERPLPEASIVDQDAPYHEACARQGLSESECVGRLIWFKATAGNDRFHTYIFQQRLGVLVDWFRVLRADQRDDRFWAWGIINDPSCCKPGDPGCPAKSAAETYGFDWCPGDDVLLKYVGKPGYVDPACGLKDAALDPDDPHSQGGKLDQRHTACDLKFGTSTGALGIRKFPNPRFDAAKWQALNGEPGTW
;
A
#
# COMPACT_ATOMS: atom_id res chain seq x y z
N MET A 1 4.27 -5.99 -74.75
CA MET A 1 4.24 -7.25 -73.96
C MET A 1 5.34 -7.38 -72.88
N LYS A 2 6.41 -6.56 -72.86
CA LYS A 2 7.47 -6.70 -71.82
C LYS A 2 7.26 -5.89 -70.53
N ARG A 3 6.46 -4.82 -70.53
CA ARG A 3 6.26 -3.97 -69.33
C ARG A 3 5.21 -4.51 -68.34
N ALA A 4 4.21 -5.25 -68.84
CA ALA A 4 3.17 -5.85 -67.99
C ALA A 4 3.70 -7.05 -67.17
N LEU A 5 4.68 -7.80 -67.69
CA LEU A 5 5.29 -8.92 -66.97
C LEU A 5 6.13 -8.47 -65.77
N PHE A 6 6.85 -7.34 -65.86
CA PHE A 6 7.64 -6.85 -64.73
C PHE A 6 6.78 -6.34 -63.57
N ALA A 7 5.63 -5.73 -63.86
CA ALA A 7 4.68 -5.31 -62.82
C ALA A 7 4.05 -6.52 -62.11
N ALA A 8 3.75 -7.60 -62.84
CA ALA A 8 3.20 -8.83 -62.26
C ALA A 8 4.20 -9.57 -61.37
N VAL A 9 5.48 -9.62 -61.75
CA VAL A 9 6.54 -10.27 -60.94
C VAL A 9 6.85 -9.46 -59.67
N ALA A 10 6.84 -8.12 -59.74
CA ALA A 10 7.03 -7.27 -58.57
C ALA A 10 5.87 -7.40 -57.56
N ALA A 11 4.62 -7.50 -58.02
CA ALA A 11 3.46 -7.69 -57.15
C ALA A 11 3.47 -9.05 -56.44
N ILE A 12 3.93 -10.12 -57.10
CA ILE A 12 4.03 -11.46 -56.51
C ILE A 12 5.17 -11.55 -55.47
N LEU A 13 6.27 -10.82 -55.65
CA LEU A 13 7.36 -10.78 -54.65
C LEU A 13 6.98 -9.99 -53.39
N ILE A 14 6.17 -8.94 -53.53
CA ILE A 14 5.68 -8.15 -52.37
C ILE A 14 4.59 -8.94 -51.61
N LEU A 15 3.72 -9.69 -52.31
CA LEU A 15 2.75 -10.60 -51.67
C LEU A 15 3.41 -11.85 -51.08
N GLY A 16 4.46 -12.40 -51.72
CA GLY A 16 5.21 -13.55 -51.21
C GLY A 16 6.05 -13.25 -49.96
N ALA A 17 6.69 -12.07 -49.91
CA ALA A 17 7.38 -11.60 -48.71
C ALA A 17 6.40 -11.16 -47.60
N GLY A 18 5.20 -10.69 -47.97
CA GLY A 18 4.12 -10.35 -47.04
C GLY A 18 3.36 -11.54 -46.47
N VAL A 19 3.43 -12.73 -47.08
CA VAL A 19 2.78 -13.95 -46.55
C VAL A 19 3.79 -14.89 -45.86
N GLY A 20 5.06 -14.87 -46.28
CA GLY A 20 6.13 -15.68 -45.67
C GLY A 20 6.63 -15.21 -44.30
N VAL A 21 6.35 -13.96 -43.91
CA VAL A 21 6.70 -13.42 -42.57
C VAL A 21 5.59 -13.67 -41.54
N PHE A 22 4.41 -14.12 -41.97
CA PHE A 22 3.25 -14.35 -41.10
C PHE A 22 2.97 -15.83 -40.79
N HIS A 23 3.85 -16.76 -41.16
CA HIS A 23 3.66 -18.20 -40.91
C HIS A 23 4.75 -18.85 -40.05
N ASN A 24 5.64 -18.07 -39.44
CA ASN A 24 6.57 -18.57 -38.41
C ASN A 24 6.43 -17.87 -37.04
N ARG A 25 5.24 -17.32 -36.77
CA ARG A 25 4.81 -17.08 -35.39
C ARG A 25 3.90 -18.24 -35.02
N SER A 26 4.52 -19.33 -34.57
CA SER A 26 3.87 -20.29 -33.68
C SER A 26 3.04 -19.49 -32.69
N PHE A 27 1.74 -19.76 -32.66
CA PHE A 27 0.80 -19.26 -31.68
C PHE A 27 1.33 -19.58 -30.27
N HIS A 28 2.18 -18.71 -29.74
CA HIS A 28 2.11 -18.35 -28.35
C HIS A 28 0.89 -17.44 -28.30
N GLY A 29 -0.21 -17.92 -27.71
CA GLY A 29 -1.29 -17.03 -27.31
C GLY A 29 -0.73 -15.87 -26.47
N PRO A 30 -1.55 -14.87 -26.11
CA PRO A 30 -1.16 -14.02 -25.00
C PRO A 30 -0.75 -14.98 -23.88
N GLY A 31 0.54 -15.03 -23.58
CA GLY A 31 1.02 -15.75 -22.43
C GLY A 31 0.19 -15.16 -21.32
N ASP A 32 -0.61 -16.00 -20.67
CA ASP A 32 -1.29 -15.63 -19.46
C ASP A 32 -0.19 -15.17 -18.51
N ALA A 33 0.06 -13.85 -18.50
CA ALA A 33 0.68 -13.15 -17.41
C ALA A 33 -0.37 -13.07 -16.29
N HIS A 34 -0.96 -14.22 -15.96
CA HIS A 34 -1.33 -14.48 -14.59
C HIS A 34 -0.02 -14.36 -13.83
N ALA A 35 0.03 -13.42 -12.88
CA ALA A 35 0.98 -13.55 -11.79
C ALA A 35 0.87 -15.01 -11.35
N GLN A 36 1.92 -15.81 -11.57
CA GLN A 36 1.96 -17.16 -11.04
C GLN A 36 1.72 -17.00 -9.54
N ASN A 37 0.54 -17.42 -9.09
CA ASN A 37 0.28 -17.55 -7.68
C ASN A 37 1.44 -18.41 -7.17
N ALA A 38 2.15 -17.90 -6.17
CA ALA A 38 3.17 -18.68 -5.49
C ALA A 38 2.57 -20.05 -5.16
N PRO A 39 3.32 -21.15 -5.32
CA PRO A 39 2.79 -22.48 -5.04
C PRO A 39 2.19 -22.48 -3.63
N ASP A 40 0.98 -23.03 -3.52
CA ASP A 40 0.26 -23.15 -2.26
C ASP A 40 1.21 -23.71 -1.21
N VAL A 41 1.53 -22.87 -0.22
CA VAL A 41 2.32 -23.29 0.94
C VAL A 41 1.43 -24.29 1.66
N VAL A 42 1.79 -25.57 1.54
CA VAL A 42 1.26 -26.66 2.35
C VAL A 42 1.23 -26.16 3.79
N ALA A 43 0.04 -26.17 4.40
CA ALA A 43 -0.20 -25.68 5.76
C ALA A 43 0.78 -26.36 6.72
N THR A 44 1.89 -25.67 6.99
CA THR A 44 2.78 -25.99 8.08
C THR A 44 2.02 -25.67 9.36
N ALA A 45 2.17 -26.54 10.36
CA ALA A 45 1.60 -26.39 11.69
C ALA A 45 1.70 -24.92 12.14
N ALA A 46 0.61 -24.37 12.66
CA ALA A 46 0.44 -22.96 12.99
C ALA A 46 1.71 -22.37 13.61
N SER A 47 2.55 -21.78 12.76
CA SER A 47 3.51 -20.77 13.19
C SER A 47 2.64 -19.73 13.88
N GLU A 48 2.93 -19.41 15.15
CA GLU A 48 2.43 -18.18 15.74
C GLU A 48 2.63 -17.09 14.69
N ARG A 49 1.52 -16.47 14.27
CA ARG A 49 1.61 -15.37 13.31
C ARG A 49 2.50 -14.32 13.96
N PRO A 50 3.49 -13.77 13.23
CA PRO A 50 4.30 -12.69 13.76
C PRO A 50 3.38 -11.59 14.29
N LEU A 51 3.56 -11.21 15.55
CA LEU A 51 2.84 -10.09 16.14
C LEU A 51 3.55 -8.78 15.77
N PRO A 52 2.81 -7.67 15.62
CA PRO A 52 3.43 -6.38 15.40
C PRO A 52 4.31 -5.98 16.60
N GLU A 53 5.37 -5.20 16.34
CA GLU A 53 6.19 -4.63 17.42
C GLU A 53 5.33 -3.77 18.36
N ALA A 54 5.56 -3.85 19.67
CA ALA A 54 4.71 -3.18 20.65
C ALA A 54 4.62 -1.65 20.44
N SER A 55 5.71 -0.98 20.04
CA SER A 55 5.70 0.47 19.78
C SER A 55 4.88 0.86 18.55
N ILE A 56 4.68 -0.05 17.58
CA ILE A 56 3.75 0.21 16.48
C ILE A 56 2.29 0.02 16.91
N VAL A 57 2.00 -0.81 17.91
CA VAL A 57 0.63 -0.99 18.44
C VAL A 57 0.26 0.15 19.40
N ASP A 58 1.24 0.70 20.12
CA ASP A 58 1.05 1.81 21.07
C ASP A 58 0.45 3.09 20.44
N GLN A 59 0.50 3.21 19.10
CA GLN A 59 -0.23 4.27 18.39
C GLN A 59 -1.74 4.26 18.65
N ASP A 60 -2.29 3.17 19.20
CA ASP A 60 -3.72 2.98 19.49
C ASP A 60 -4.13 3.40 20.89
N ALA A 61 -3.18 3.60 21.80
CA ALA A 61 -3.47 3.95 23.19
C ALA A 61 -4.37 5.20 23.32
N PRO A 62 -4.12 6.32 22.61
CA PRO A 62 -4.99 7.50 22.69
C PRO A 62 -6.43 7.22 22.23
N TYR A 63 -6.63 6.27 21.31
CA TYR A 63 -7.95 5.90 20.83
C TYR A 63 -8.70 5.09 21.89
N HIS A 64 -8.03 4.13 22.51
CA HIS A 64 -8.62 3.34 23.60
C HIS A 64 -8.95 4.21 24.82
N GLU A 65 -8.09 5.17 25.17
CA GLU A 65 -8.38 6.16 26.22
C GLU A 65 -9.62 7.01 25.87
N ALA A 66 -9.73 7.45 24.62
CA ALA A 66 -10.90 8.21 24.17
C ALA A 66 -12.19 7.36 24.19
N CYS A 67 -12.10 6.07 23.83
CA CYS A 67 -13.23 5.14 23.92
C CYS A 67 -13.68 4.96 25.38
N ALA A 68 -12.73 4.72 26.29
CA ALA A 68 -13.00 4.52 27.70
C ALA A 68 -13.68 5.76 28.31
N ARG A 69 -13.16 6.96 28.00
CA ARG A 69 -13.76 8.24 28.44
C ARG A 69 -15.19 8.45 27.93
N GLN A 70 -15.52 7.91 26.76
CA GLN A 70 -16.83 8.05 26.13
C GLN A 70 -17.79 6.89 26.46
N GLY A 71 -17.33 5.89 27.22
CA GLY A 71 -18.15 4.72 27.57
C GLY A 71 -18.54 3.85 26.37
N LEU A 72 -17.69 3.81 25.34
CA LEU A 72 -17.97 3.01 24.13
C LEU A 72 -17.78 1.52 24.42
N SER A 73 -18.61 0.70 23.80
CA SER A 73 -18.43 -0.76 23.73
C SER A 73 -17.15 -1.14 22.98
N GLU A 74 -16.71 -2.39 23.14
CA GLU A 74 -15.56 -2.93 22.41
C GLU A 74 -15.78 -2.84 20.88
N SER A 75 -16.99 -3.15 20.41
CA SER A 75 -17.35 -3.06 18.99
C SER A 75 -17.31 -1.63 18.46
N GLU A 76 -17.86 -0.65 19.20
CA GLU A 76 -17.80 0.76 18.82
C GLU A 76 -16.35 1.29 18.80
N CYS A 77 -15.52 0.86 19.75
CA CYS A 77 -14.14 1.28 19.82
C CYS A 77 -13.30 0.70 18.67
N VAL A 78 -13.43 -0.59 18.40
CA VAL A 78 -12.75 -1.26 17.28
C VAL A 78 -13.23 -0.68 15.95
N GLY A 79 -14.54 -0.47 15.79
CA GLY A 79 -15.13 0.15 14.59
C GLY A 79 -14.60 1.56 14.36
N ARG A 80 -14.44 2.37 15.42
CA ARG A 80 -13.82 3.70 15.34
C ARG A 80 -12.36 3.63 14.88
N LEU A 81 -11.59 2.69 15.41
CA LEU A 81 -10.18 2.53 15.05
C LEU A 81 -10.04 2.12 13.57
N ILE A 82 -10.86 1.17 13.13
CA ILE A 82 -10.92 0.74 11.72
C ILE A 82 -11.32 1.91 10.83
N TRP A 83 -12.36 2.67 11.20
CA TRP A 83 -12.73 3.86 10.45
C TRP A 83 -11.55 4.82 10.36
N PHE A 84 -10.91 5.18 11.47
CA PHE A 84 -9.80 6.13 11.44
C PHE A 84 -8.63 5.66 10.53
N LYS A 85 -8.25 4.38 10.63
CA LYS A 85 -7.06 3.85 9.96
C LYS A 85 -7.28 3.37 8.53
N ALA A 86 -8.50 2.96 8.18
CA ALA A 86 -8.81 2.35 6.89
C ALA A 86 -9.85 3.13 6.05
N THR A 87 -10.31 4.31 6.49
CA THR A 87 -11.36 5.10 5.78
C THR A 87 -11.00 5.47 4.34
N ALA A 88 -9.76 5.86 4.04
CA ALA A 88 -9.40 6.27 2.68
C ALA A 88 -9.11 5.08 1.75
N GLY A 89 -9.33 3.86 2.20
CA GLY A 89 -8.84 2.65 1.55
C GLY A 89 -7.35 2.43 1.83
N ASN A 90 -6.92 1.17 1.77
CA ASN A 90 -5.54 0.79 2.04
C ASN A 90 -4.69 0.71 0.75
N ASP A 91 -3.49 0.12 0.86
CA ASP A 91 -2.50 -0.05 -0.21
C ASP A 91 -3.09 -0.48 -1.56
N ARG A 92 -4.06 -1.40 -1.53
CA ARG A 92 -4.75 -1.92 -2.71
C ARG A 92 -5.58 -0.85 -3.40
N PHE A 93 -6.34 -0.04 -2.67
CA PHE A 93 -7.22 0.96 -3.27
C PHE A 93 -6.41 1.96 -4.10
N HIS A 94 -5.39 2.55 -3.50
CA HIS A 94 -4.63 3.64 -4.13
C HIS A 94 -3.75 3.18 -5.30
N THR A 95 -3.18 1.98 -5.22
CA THR A 95 -2.35 1.44 -6.31
C THR A 95 -3.20 0.84 -7.43
N TYR A 96 -4.23 0.08 -7.09
CA TYR A 96 -5.03 -0.65 -8.07
C TYR A 96 -5.98 0.27 -8.83
N ILE A 97 -6.74 1.12 -8.12
CA ILE A 97 -7.78 1.93 -8.77
C ILE A 97 -7.16 3.05 -9.59
N PHE A 98 -6.32 3.91 -9.01
CA PHE A 98 -5.78 5.06 -9.72
C PHE A 98 -4.86 4.66 -10.87
N GLN A 99 -3.87 3.81 -10.61
CA GLN A 99 -2.88 3.49 -11.63
C GLN A 99 -3.41 2.48 -12.66
N GLN A 100 -4.04 1.38 -12.21
CA GLN A 100 -4.39 0.28 -13.11
C GLN A 100 -5.78 0.46 -13.75
N ARG A 101 -6.73 1.11 -13.07
CA ARG A 101 -8.09 1.28 -13.60
C ARG A 101 -8.34 2.65 -14.22
N LEU A 102 -7.80 3.71 -13.63
CA LEU A 102 -7.97 5.08 -14.12
C LEU A 102 -6.80 5.58 -14.97
N GLY A 103 -5.65 4.89 -14.95
CA GLY A 103 -4.47 5.29 -15.72
C GLY A 103 -3.83 6.61 -15.26
N VAL A 104 -4.10 7.04 -14.02
CA VAL A 104 -3.57 8.27 -13.45
C VAL A 104 -2.60 7.97 -12.32
N LEU A 105 -1.50 8.72 -12.28
CA LEU A 105 -0.54 8.68 -11.18
C LEU A 105 -0.80 9.86 -10.27
N VAL A 106 -1.15 9.57 -9.01
CA VAL A 106 -1.18 10.59 -7.96
C VAL A 106 0.24 10.76 -7.45
N ASP A 107 0.75 11.99 -7.55
CA ASP A 107 2.01 12.37 -6.90
C ASP A 107 1.77 12.57 -5.41
N TRP A 108 1.82 11.45 -4.68
CA TRP A 108 1.62 11.44 -3.24
C TRP A 108 2.68 12.23 -2.48
N PHE A 109 3.91 12.33 -2.99
CA PHE A 109 4.96 13.13 -2.35
C PHE A 109 4.60 14.61 -2.37
N ARG A 110 4.13 15.13 -3.50
CA ARG A 110 3.65 16.52 -3.58
C ARG A 110 2.50 16.80 -2.62
N VAL A 111 1.59 15.84 -2.44
CA VAL A 111 0.39 16.00 -1.59
C VAL A 111 0.72 15.88 -0.10
N LEU A 112 1.61 14.96 0.26
CA LEU A 112 1.85 14.54 1.65
C LEU A 112 3.15 15.08 2.25
N ARG A 113 3.91 15.88 1.51
CA ARG A 113 5.12 16.55 1.99
C ARG A 113 4.90 17.29 3.32
N ALA A 114 5.86 17.14 4.24
CA ALA A 114 5.78 17.71 5.58
C ALA A 114 5.89 19.24 5.60
N ASP A 115 6.70 19.81 4.72
CA ASP A 115 6.92 21.25 4.63
C ASP A 115 5.73 22.03 4.02
N GLN A 116 4.70 21.33 3.52
CA GLN A 116 3.41 21.92 3.13
C GLN A 116 2.25 21.36 3.95
N ARG A 117 2.53 20.78 5.12
CA ARG A 117 1.51 20.22 6.02
C ARG A 117 0.44 21.26 6.38
N ASP A 118 0.84 22.51 6.62
CA ASP A 118 -0.10 23.57 7.04
C ASP A 118 -1.01 24.04 5.89
N ASP A 119 -0.54 23.91 4.65
CA ASP A 119 -1.29 24.26 3.43
C ASP A 119 -2.15 23.11 2.91
N ARG A 120 -1.96 21.88 3.43
CA ARG A 120 -2.55 20.64 2.90
C ARG A 120 -4.07 20.67 2.80
N PHE A 121 -4.75 21.27 3.78
CA PHE A 121 -6.20 21.41 3.77
C PHE A 121 -6.67 22.36 2.65
N TRP A 122 -6.02 23.50 2.49
CA TRP A 122 -6.39 24.49 1.48
C TRP A 122 -6.07 24.00 0.06
N ALA A 123 -4.93 23.33 -0.12
CA ALA A 123 -4.49 22.84 -1.41
C ALA A 123 -5.26 21.60 -1.88
N TRP A 124 -5.60 20.68 -0.96
CA TRP A 124 -6.08 19.34 -1.31
C TRP A 124 -7.37 18.92 -0.60
N GLY A 125 -7.89 19.70 0.34
CA GLY A 125 -9.01 19.30 1.21
C GLY A 125 -8.66 18.17 2.19
N ILE A 126 -7.36 17.89 2.38
CA ILE A 126 -6.88 16.79 3.21
C ILE A 126 -6.65 17.29 4.64
N ILE A 127 -7.23 16.57 5.60
CA ILE A 127 -7.10 16.87 7.03
C ILE A 127 -5.83 16.20 7.55
N ASN A 128 -5.07 16.95 8.32
CA ASN A 128 -3.86 16.44 8.95
C ASN A 128 -4.19 15.50 10.13
N ASP A 129 -3.39 14.46 10.28
CA ASP A 129 -3.41 13.58 11.44
C ASP A 129 -2.82 14.32 12.65
N PRO A 130 -3.61 14.55 13.72
CA PRO A 130 -3.17 15.32 14.88
C PRO A 130 -2.07 14.61 15.68
N SER A 131 -1.89 13.30 15.50
CA SER A 131 -0.83 12.54 16.18
C SER A 131 0.53 12.70 15.51
N CYS A 132 0.60 13.30 14.32
CA CYS A 132 1.83 13.46 13.56
C CYS A 132 2.38 14.90 13.63
N CYS A 133 3.71 15.03 13.50
CA CYS A 133 4.44 16.30 13.53
C CYS A 133 5.33 16.49 12.30
N LYS A 134 5.66 17.75 11.99
CA LYS A 134 6.67 18.05 10.97
C LYS A 134 8.06 17.72 11.54
N PRO A 135 8.90 16.94 10.85
CA PRO A 135 10.27 16.70 11.27
C PRO A 135 11.02 18.01 11.51
N GLY A 136 11.72 18.12 12.63
CA GLY A 136 12.42 19.34 13.05
C GLY A 136 11.60 20.30 13.93
N ASP A 137 10.27 20.15 14.01
CA ASP A 137 9.47 20.94 14.96
C ASP A 137 9.82 20.60 16.42
N PRO A 138 9.64 21.55 17.36
CA PRO A 138 9.82 21.28 18.78
C PRO A 138 8.99 20.10 19.26
N GLY A 139 9.63 19.13 19.92
CA GLY A 139 8.97 17.93 20.42
C GLY A 139 8.76 16.82 19.37
N CYS A 140 9.07 17.06 18.09
CA CYS A 140 9.03 16.01 17.08
C CYS A 140 10.22 15.04 17.23
N PRO A 141 10.01 13.71 17.22
CA PRO A 141 11.10 12.75 17.33
C PRO A 141 12.09 12.84 16.17
N ALA A 142 11.61 12.94 14.93
CA ALA A 142 12.45 13.17 13.77
C ALA A 142 13.01 14.60 13.76
N LYS A 143 14.31 14.75 13.48
CA LYS A 143 15.02 16.04 13.52
C LYS A 143 15.13 16.70 12.16
N SER A 144 14.90 15.96 11.09
CA SER A 144 15.01 16.45 9.72
C SER A 144 14.07 15.71 8.79
N ALA A 145 13.70 16.36 7.68
CA ALA A 145 12.91 15.72 6.62
C ALA A 145 13.61 14.49 6.01
N ALA A 146 14.94 14.42 6.08
CA ALA A 146 15.70 13.28 5.59
C ALA A 146 15.41 11.99 6.38
N GLU A 147 15.13 12.07 7.68
CA GLU A 147 14.82 10.91 8.52
C GLU A 147 13.50 10.22 8.15
N THR A 148 12.58 10.96 7.53
CA THR A 148 11.23 10.49 7.18
C THR A 148 10.96 10.50 5.67
N TYR A 149 11.99 10.67 4.84
CA TYR A 149 11.86 10.82 3.38
C TYR A 149 10.86 11.92 2.96
N GLY A 150 10.82 13.03 3.70
CA GLY A 150 9.98 14.19 3.40
C GLY A 150 8.54 14.10 3.92
N PHE A 151 8.14 12.99 4.53
CA PHE A 151 6.82 12.84 5.17
C PHE A 151 6.79 13.40 6.60
N ASP A 152 5.59 13.63 7.12
CA ASP A 152 5.39 13.87 8.55
C ASP A 152 5.93 12.67 9.35
N TRP A 153 6.46 12.94 10.55
CA TRP A 153 6.75 11.89 11.51
C TRP A 153 5.47 11.53 12.27
N CYS A 154 5.18 10.24 12.36
CA CYS A 154 3.99 9.71 13.02
C CYS A 154 4.34 8.57 13.99
N PRO A 155 3.57 8.38 15.09
CA PRO A 155 3.71 7.21 15.94
C PRO A 155 3.71 5.90 15.14
N GLY A 156 4.70 5.04 15.38
CA GLY A 156 4.97 3.84 14.59
C GLY A 156 6.03 4.01 13.49
N ASP A 157 6.49 5.23 13.20
CA ASP A 157 7.61 5.45 12.27
C ASP A 157 8.95 4.95 12.80
N ASP A 158 9.11 4.91 14.13
CA ASP A 158 10.26 4.29 14.79
C ASP A 158 10.42 2.80 14.43
N VAL A 159 9.32 2.12 14.08
CA VAL A 159 9.31 0.76 13.55
C VAL A 159 9.37 0.78 12.04
N LEU A 160 8.43 1.47 11.37
CA LEU A 160 8.30 1.45 9.91
C LEU A 160 9.61 1.80 9.19
N LEU A 161 10.32 2.84 9.65
CA LEU A 161 11.53 3.32 8.98
C LEU A 161 12.68 2.31 9.02
N LYS A 162 12.74 1.41 10.02
CA LYS A 162 13.75 0.34 10.11
C LYS A 162 13.62 -0.66 8.95
N TYR A 163 12.41 -0.81 8.41
CA TYR A 163 12.05 -1.77 7.37
C TYR A 163 12.02 -1.18 5.95
N VAL A 164 12.30 0.11 5.77
CA VAL A 164 12.43 0.69 4.43
C VAL A 164 13.59 0.00 3.69
N GLY A 165 13.29 -0.59 2.52
CA GLY A 165 14.26 -1.40 1.76
C GLY A 165 14.56 -2.78 2.35
N LYS A 166 13.76 -3.26 3.31
CA LYS A 166 13.96 -4.55 3.97
C LYS A 166 12.64 -5.34 4.13
N PRO A 167 12.67 -6.67 4.05
CA PRO A 167 11.51 -7.49 4.41
C PRO A 167 11.32 -7.58 5.93
N GLY A 168 10.19 -8.13 6.37
CA GLY A 168 9.95 -8.50 7.77
C GLY A 168 9.09 -7.53 8.58
N TYR A 169 8.59 -6.46 7.97
CA TYR A 169 7.59 -5.60 8.60
C TYR A 169 6.28 -6.35 8.83
N VAL A 170 5.75 -6.27 10.05
CA VAL A 170 4.44 -6.82 10.42
C VAL A 170 3.45 -5.66 10.60
N ASP A 171 2.36 -5.70 9.84
CA ASP A 171 1.35 -4.65 9.85
C ASP A 171 0.64 -4.55 11.21
N PRO A 172 0.42 -3.35 11.79
CA PRO A 172 -0.22 -3.20 13.10
C PRO A 172 -1.64 -3.76 13.15
N ALA A 173 -2.35 -3.88 12.02
CA ALA A 173 -3.66 -4.52 12.00
C ALA A 173 -3.60 -6.01 12.34
N CYS A 174 -2.46 -6.67 12.16
CA CYS A 174 -2.29 -8.06 12.55
C CYS A 174 -2.41 -8.30 14.06
N GLY A 175 -2.19 -7.26 14.86
CA GLY A 175 -2.36 -7.30 16.32
C GLY A 175 -3.74 -6.82 16.78
N LEU A 176 -4.63 -6.40 15.87
CA LEU A 176 -5.96 -5.96 16.23
C LEU A 176 -6.77 -7.14 16.78
N LYS A 177 -7.33 -6.95 17.96
CA LYS A 177 -8.31 -7.85 18.54
C LYS A 177 -9.70 -7.40 18.09
N ASP A 178 -10.36 -8.22 17.28
CA ASP A 178 -11.75 -7.98 16.90
C ASP A 178 -12.67 -8.05 18.10
N ALA A 179 -13.76 -7.28 18.06
CA ALA A 179 -14.84 -7.41 19.03
C ALA A 179 -15.46 -8.81 18.94
N ALA A 180 -15.95 -9.32 20.08
CA ALA A 180 -16.62 -10.60 20.12
C ALA A 180 -17.81 -10.62 19.14
N LEU A 181 -17.94 -11.74 18.41
CA LEU A 181 -19.07 -12.00 17.54
C LEU A 181 -20.30 -12.45 18.34
N ASP A 182 -21.46 -12.26 17.73
CA ASP A 182 -22.67 -12.96 18.16
C ASP A 182 -22.45 -14.49 18.04
N PRO A 183 -22.84 -15.29 19.04
CA PRO A 183 -22.72 -16.76 18.99
C PRO A 183 -23.40 -17.40 17.77
N ASP A 184 -24.45 -16.77 17.25
CA ASP A 184 -25.21 -17.22 16.08
C ASP A 184 -24.72 -16.58 14.77
N ASP A 185 -23.55 -15.92 14.76
CA ASP A 185 -22.97 -15.32 13.57
C ASP A 185 -22.75 -16.37 12.47
N PRO A 186 -23.33 -16.16 11.26
CA PRO A 186 -23.31 -17.16 10.19
C PRO A 186 -21.92 -17.40 9.60
N HIS A 187 -20.98 -16.47 9.80
CA HIS A 187 -19.61 -16.56 9.28
C HIS A 187 -18.66 -17.28 10.24
N SER A 188 -19.01 -17.42 11.52
CA SER A 188 -18.25 -18.15 12.54
C SER A 188 -18.50 -19.67 12.55
N GLN A 189 -19.48 -20.15 11.77
CA GLN A 189 -19.98 -21.53 11.81
C GLN A 189 -20.30 -22.02 13.23
N GLY A 190 -20.95 -21.18 14.05
CA GLY A 190 -21.22 -21.46 15.46
C GLY A 190 -19.94 -21.58 16.29
N GLY A 191 -18.98 -20.67 16.06
CA GLY A 191 -17.70 -20.61 16.76
C GLY A 191 -16.66 -21.67 16.37
N LYS A 192 -16.90 -22.49 15.34
CA LYS A 192 -15.99 -23.57 14.92
C LYS A 192 -14.92 -23.11 13.93
N LEU A 193 -15.26 -22.17 13.06
CA LEU A 193 -14.37 -21.65 12.04
C LEU A 193 -14.84 -20.27 11.60
N ASP A 194 -14.00 -19.26 11.82
CA ASP A 194 -14.24 -17.93 11.28
C ASP A 194 -13.83 -17.87 9.80
N GLN A 195 -14.80 -17.66 8.92
CA GLN A 195 -14.58 -17.53 7.47
C GLN A 195 -14.17 -16.12 7.04
N ARG A 196 -14.15 -15.16 7.96
CA ARG A 196 -13.78 -13.78 7.65
C ARG A 196 -12.27 -13.68 7.37
N HIS A 197 -11.92 -12.62 6.65
CA HIS A 197 -10.51 -12.25 6.51
C HIS A 197 -9.90 -11.92 7.86
N THR A 198 -8.58 -12.07 7.95
CA THR A 198 -7.85 -11.76 9.18
C THR A 198 -7.74 -10.26 9.37
N ALA A 199 -7.56 -9.78 10.59
CA ALA A 199 -7.36 -8.36 10.84
C ALA A 199 -6.15 -7.77 10.07
N CYS A 200 -5.12 -8.57 9.77
CA CYS A 200 -4.01 -8.19 8.88
C CYS A 200 -4.45 -7.64 7.51
N ASP A 201 -5.62 -8.06 7.01
CA ASP A 201 -6.18 -7.62 5.72
C ASP A 201 -6.73 -6.19 5.77
N LEU A 202 -6.91 -5.61 6.97
CA LEU A 202 -7.27 -4.20 7.14
C LEU A 202 -6.14 -3.26 6.72
N LYS A 203 -4.87 -3.72 6.83
CA LYS A 203 -3.66 -2.96 6.41
C LYS A 203 -3.60 -1.58 7.06
N PHE A 204 -3.34 -1.57 8.36
CA PHE A 204 -3.32 -0.32 9.12
C PHE A 204 -2.07 0.53 8.81
N GLY A 205 -0.91 -0.06 8.56
CA GLY A 205 0.33 0.68 8.31
C GLY A 205 0.63 1.77 9.35
N THR A 206 1.44 2.75 8.97
CA THR A 206 1.66 3.99 9.75
C THR A 206 0.99 5.17 9.06
N SER A 207 0.61 6.22 9.79
CA SER A 207 0.02 7.42 9.19
C SER A 207 1.01 8.11 8.26
N THR A 208 0.52 8.68 7.17
CA THR A 208 1.32 9.58 6.32
C THR A 208 1.42 11.01 6.86
N GLY A 209 0.71 11.30 7.95
CA GLY A 209 0.44 12.66 8.40
C GLY A 209 -0.90 13.20 7.95
N ALA A 210 -1.59 12.49 7.05
CA ALA A 210 -2.95 12.78 6.61
C ALA A 210 -3.93 11.73 7.15
N LEU A 211 -5.10 12.18 7.59
CA LEU A 211 -6.16 11.29 8.07
C LEU A 211 -6.57 10.27 7.01
N GLY A 212 -6.62 9.00 7.41
CA GLY A 212 -7.04 7.89 6.55
C GLY A 212 -6.00 7.42 5.53
N ILE A 213 -4.91 8.15 5.29
CA ILE A 213 -3.87 7.76 4.31
C ILE A 213 -2.68 7.14 5.06
N ARG A 214 -2.39 5.88 4.72
CA ARG A 214 -1.39 5.06 5.42
C ARG A 214 -0.19 4.74 4.52
N LYS A 215 1.01 4.73 5.11
CA LYS A 215 2.27 4.33 4.48
C LYS A 215 2.73 2.98 5.01
N PHE A 216 3.41 2.26 4.13
CA PHE A 216 3.98 0.94 4.37
C PHE A 216 5.44 0.95 3.90
N PRO A 217 6.35 0.23 4.57
CA PRO A 217 7.71 0.12 4.07
C PRO A 217 7.71 -0.65 2.75
N ASN A 218 8.42 -0.11 1.75
CA ASN A 218 8.67 -0.83 0.50
C ASN A 218 9.95 -1.66 0.66
N PRO A 219 9.87 -3.00 0.72
CA PRO A 219 11.05 -3.86 0.89
C PRO A 219 11.99 -3.84 -0.33
N ARG A 220 11.54 -3.30 -1.46
CA ARG A 220 12.34 -3.14 -2.69
C ARG A 220 12.92 -1.73 -2.84
N PHE A 221 12.69 -0.84 -1.88
CA PHE A 221 13.22 0.52 -1.93
C PHE A 221 14.74 0.53 -1.78
N ASP A 222 15.40 1.38 -2.58
CA ASP A 222 16.85 1.54 -2.58
C ASP A 222 17.18 2.98 -2.16
N ALA A 223 17.52 3.15 -0.87
CA ALA A 223 17.78 4.46 -0.28
C ALA A 223 18.99 5.16 -0.92
N ALA A 224 20.01 4.41 -1.34
CA ALA A 224 21.20 4.97 -1.97
C ALA A 224 20.86 5.55 -3.35
N LYS A 225 20.04 4.85 -4.14
CA LYS A 225 19.55 5.38 -5.42
C LYS A 225 18.64 6.59 -5.24
N TRP A 226 17.76 6.55 -4.24
CA TRP A 226 16.90 7.69 -3.92
C TRP A 226 17.73 8.94 -3.58
N GLN A 227 18.73 8.79 -2.71
CA GLN A 227 19.63 9.89 -2.37
C GLN A 227 20.44 10.37 -3.58
N ALA A 228 20.94 9.46 -4.42
CA ALA A 228 21.67 9.82 -5.64
C ALA A 228 20.81 10.62 -6.64
N LEU A 229 19.50 10.35 -6.69
CA LEU A 229 18.56 11.07 -7.54
C LEU A 229 18.24 12.47 -7.00
N ASN A 230 17.97 12.57 -5.70
CA ASN A 230 17.38 13.78 -5.11
C ASN A 230 18.39 14.68 -4.37
N GLY A 231 19.64 14.21 -4.23
CA GLY A 231 20.68 14.84 -3.41
C GLY A 231 20.51 14.53 -1.92
N GLU A 232 19.29 14.63 -1.40
CA GLU A 232 18.93 14.37 -0.01
C GLU A 232 17.73 13.41 0.08
N PRO A 233 17.60 12.58 1.14
CA PRO A 233 16.47 11.66 1.25
C PRO A 233 15.12 12.34 1.40
N GLY A 234 15.09 13.54 1.98
CA GLY A 234 13.87 14.29 2.29
C GLY A 234 13.33 15.16 1.14
N THR A 235 13.91 15.05 -0.05
CA THR A 235 13.55 15.81 -1.26
C THR A 235 13.07 14.86 -2.37
N TRP A 236 12.36 15.41 -3.36
CA TRP A 236 11.76 14.67 -4.48
C TRP A 236 11.67 15.54 -5.74
#